data_AF-A0A955HCW7-F1
#
_entry.id   AF-A0A955HCW7-F1
#
_cell.length_a   1.000
_cell.length_b   1.000
_cell.length_c   1.000
_cell.angle_alpha   90.00
_cell.angle_beta   90.00
_cell.angle_gamma   90.00
#
_symmetry.space_group_name_H-M   'P 1'
#
loop_
_entity.id
_entity.type
_entity.pdbx_description
1 polymer ?
#
loop_
_entity_poly.entity_id
_entity_poly.type
_entity_poly.pdbx_seq_one_letter_code
_entity_poly.pdbx_strand_id
1 'polypeptide(L)'
;MNGDQHNIKTPDFEGEEMKMPENTDMQPPVHDESRLLSGPLLLVLALLLVAILAGLYYWFTTLESNTQPLPTIERPTREANNEPESTTAEAQADTMMATSPSDELSAIEADIEATDLESLDAELNAIEAEFDAAV
;
A
#
# COMPACT_ATOMS: atom_id res chain seq x y z
N MET A 1 60.88 -69.16 -13.20
CA MET A 1 59.74 -69.11 -12.26
C MET A 1 60.23 -68.46 -10.98
N ASN A 2 60.04 -67.15 -10.83
CA ASN A 2 60.35 -66.44 -9.58
C ASN A 2 59.02 -65.94 -9.02
N GLY A 3 58.60 -66.50 -7.89
CA GLY A 3 57.43 -66.05 -7.15
C GLY A 3 57.88 -65.22 -5.96
N ASP A 4 57.54 -63.93 -5.98
CA ASP A 4 57.76 -63.02 -4.87
C ASP A 4 56.83 -63.39 -3.71
N GLN A 5 57.45 -63.79 -2.59
CA GLN A 5 56.77 -64.04 -1.32
C GLN A 5 56.35 -62.68 -0.72
N HIS A 6 55.18 -62.18 -1.12
CA HIS A 6 54.54 -61.07 -0.41
C HIS A 6 54.14 -61.57 0.99
N ASN A 7 54.93 -61.19 1.99
CA ASN A 7 54.61 -61.35 3.40
C ASN A 7 53.34 -60.53 3.69
N ILE A 8 52.18 -61.18 3.66
CA ILE A 8 50.90 -60.53 3.96
C ILE A 8 50.84 -60.32 5.47
N LYS A 9 51.24 -59.12 5.90
CA LYS A 9 51.03 -58.66 7.26
C LYS A 9 49.54 -58.35 7.40
N THR A 10 48.78 -59.28 7.97
CA THR A 10 47.38 -59.02 8.34
C THR A 10 47.37 -57.87 9.35
N PRO A 11 46.55 -56.83 9.14
CA PRO A 11 46.41 -55.76 10.13
C PRO A 11 45.90 -56.36 11.44
N ASP A 12 46.65 -56.15 12.52
CA ASP A 12 46.31 -56.58 13.86
C ASP A 12 45.51 -55.46 14.52
N PHE A 13 44.26 -55.75 14.87
CA PHE A 13 43.32 -54.81 15.47
C PHE A 13 43.09 -55.10 16.96
N GLU A 14 43.90 -55.96 17.59
CA GLU A 14 43.81 -56.23 19.03
C GLU A 14 44.27 -55.00 19.83
N GLY A 15 43.31 -54.13 20.14
CA GLY A 15 43.48 -52.95 20.99
C GLY A 15 43.03 -51.63 20.36
N GLU A 16 42.61 -51.64 19.10
CA GLU A 16 42.02 -50.45 18.47
C GLU A 16 40.50 -50.42 18.76
N GLU A 17 40.10 -49.57 19.71
CA GLU A 17 38.70 -49.21 19.87
C GLU A 17 38.23 -48.51 18.58
N MET A 18 37.33 -49.17 17.85
CA MET A 18 36.67 -48.60 16.68
C MET A 18 35.89 -47.35 17.11
N LYS A 19 36.51 -46.17 16.96
CA LYS A 19 35.80 -44.90 17.08
C LYS A 19 34.81 -44.81 15.92
N MET A 20 33.54 -45.03 16.23
CA MET A 20 32.44 -44.62 15.37
C MET A 20 32.65 -43.13 15.05
N PRO A 21 32.45 -42.67 13.80
CA PRO A 21 32.47 -41.24 13.52
C PRO A 21 31.48 -40.61 14.49
N GLU A 22 32.02 -39.73 15.34
CA GLU A 22 31.23 -38.94 16.27
C GLU A 22 30.12 -38.33 15.43
N ASN A 23 28.87 -38.55 15.85
CA ASN A 23 27.74 -37.86 15.27
C ASN A 23 28.13 -36.39 15.27
N THR A 24 28.53 -35.89 14.11
CA THR A 24 28.63 -34.47 13.87
C THR A 24 27.27 -34.01 14.31
N ASP A 25 27.22 -33.22 15.38
CA ASP A 25 26.02 -32.58 15.83
C ASP A 25 25.40 -31.98 14.58
N MET A 26 24.41 -32.67 14.02
CA MET A 26 23.46 -32.08 13.12
C MET A 26 22.61 -31.24 14.05
N GLN A 27 23.22 -30.15 14.50
CA GLN A 27 22.53 -28.97 14.95
C GLN A 27 21.50 -28.75 13.84
N PRO A 28 20.20 -28.85 14.14
CA PRO A 28 19.22 -28.42 13.16
C PRO A 28 19.63 -27.01 12.72
N PRO A 29 19.50 -26.65 11.44
CA PRO A 29 19.64 -25.25 11.08
C PRO A 29 18.72 -24.50 12.02
N VAL A 30 19.32 -23.67 12.87
CA VAL A 30 18.56 -22.67 13.60
C VAL A 30 18.08 -21.76 12.49
N HIS A 31 16.89 -22.04 11.98
CA HIS A 31 16.15 -21.11 11.17
C HIS A 31 15.95 -19.91 12.09
N ASP A 32 16.81 -18.91 11.89
CA ASP A 32 16.67 -17.60 12.50
C ASP A 32 15.45 -16.97 11.84
N GLU A 33 14.27 -17.42 12.26
CA GLU A 33 13.01 -16.96 11.75
C GLU A 33 12.87 -15.48 12.10
N SER A 34 12.95 -14.64 11.06
CA SER A 34 12.34 -13.32 11.02
C SER A 34 12.82 -12.30 12.06
N ARG A 35 14.11 -11.92 12.02
CA ARG A 35 14.50 -10.55 12.43
C ARG A 35 14.14 -9.51 11.37
N LEU A 36 12.90 -9.52 10.88
CA LEU A 36 12.43 -8.52 9.92
C LEU A 36 12.33 -7.12 10.57
N LEU A 37 12.20 -7.04 11.90
CA LEU A 37 12.24 -5.79 12.67
C LEU A 37 13.44 -5.79 13.62
N SER A 38 14.62 -5.46 13.11
CA SER A 38 15.76 -5.08 13.95
C SER A 38 15.38 -3.87 14.83
N GLY A 39 15.59 -3.95 16.15
CA GLY A 39 15.20 -2.90 17.10
C GLY A 39 15.60 -1.46 16.71
N PRO A 40 16.80 -1.22 16.17
CA PRO A 40 17.18 0.10 15.65
C PRO A 40 16.31 0.56 14.46
N LEU A 41 15.94 -0.36 13.56
CA LEU A 41 15.07 -0.06 12.41
C LEU A 41 13.66 0.32 12.89
N LEU A 42 13.13 -0.37 13.90
CA LEU A 42 11.84 -0.06 14.51
C LEU A 42 11.87 1.34 15.16
N LEU A 43 12.96 1.69 15.83
CA LEU A 43 13.14 3.02 16.44
C LEU A 43 13.17 4.12 15.37
N VAL A 44 13.94 3.92 14.29
CA VAL A 44 14.00 4.88 13.17
C VAL A 44 12.63 5.03 12.51
N LEU A 45 11.92 3.92 12.28
CA LEU A 45 10.57 3.93 11.71
C LEU A 45 9.58 4.68 12.61
N ALA A 46 9.65 4.47 13.93
CA ALA A 46 8.80 5.17 14.89
C ALA A 46 9.09 6.68 14.92
N LEU A 47 10.36 7.10 14.89
CA LEU A 47 10.73 8.52 14.82
C LEU A 47 10.26 9.15 13.50
N LEU A 48 10.42 8.45 12.38
CA LEU A 48 9.97 8.91 11.07
C LEU A 48 8.44 9.07 11.04
N LEU A 49 7.70 8.13 11.61
CA LEU A 49 6.25 8.19 11.73
C LEU A 49 5.80 9.39 12.58
N VAL A 50 6.45 9.66 13.71
CA VAL A 50 6.17 10.84 14.55
C VAL A 50 6.48 12.14 13.79
N ALA A 51 7.59 12.19 13.05
CA ALA A 51 7.96 13.37 12.26
C ALA A 51 6.92 13.67 11.16
N ILE A 52 6.44 12.63 10.46
CA ILE A 52 5.37 12.77 9.46
C ILE A 52 4.08 13.26 10.12
N LEU A 53 3.66 12.66 11.24
CA LEU A 53 2.47 13.07 11.98
C LEU A 53 2.55 14.53 12.46
N ALA A 54 3.69 14.95 13.00
CA ALA A 54 3.91 16.32 13.43
C ALA A 54 3.84 17.30 12.25
N GLY A 55 4.44 16.94 11.10
CA GLY A 55 4.37 17.72 9.87
C GLY A 55 2.94 17.84 9.33
N LEU A 56 2.20 16.73 9.27
CA LEU A 56 0.80 16.71 8.84
C LEU A 56 -0.10 17.51 9.79
N TYR A 57 0.09 17.37 11.10
CA TYR A 57 -0.65 18.16 12.10
C TYR A 57 -0.39 19.66 11.93
N TYR A 58 0.87 20.06 11.77
CA TYR A 58 1.23 21.47 11.54
C TYR A 58 0.63 22.01 10.23
N TRP A 59 0.69 21.22 9.16
CA TRP A 59 0.08 21.60 7.88
C TRP A 59 -1.44 21.77 8.02
N PHE A 60 -2.13 20.79 8.60
CA PHE A 60 -3.57 20.82 8.80
C PHE A 60 -4.02 22.05 9.62
N THR A 61 -3.36 22.30 10.76
CA THR A 61 -3.68 23.47 11.59
C THR A 61 -3.43 24.80 10.87
N THR A 62 -2.44 24.86 9.97
CA THR A 62 -2.19 26.06 9.14
C THR A 62 -3.30 26.34 8.13
N LEU A 63 -3.94 25.29 7.58
CA LEU A 63 -5.07 25.43 6.67
C LEU A 63 -6.33 25.93 7.41
N GLU A 64 -6.63 25.38 8.58
CA GLU A 64 -7.81 25.77 9.36
C GLU A 64 -7.67 27.17 9.98
N SER A 65 -6.45 27.61 10.27
CA SER A 65 -6.19 28.95 10.83
C SER A 65 -6.51 30.09 9.86
N ASN A 66 -6.67 29.82 8.57
CA ASN A 66 -7.04 30.82 7.56
C ASN A 66 -8.55 30.92 7.33
N THR A 67 -9.37 30.32 8.17
CA THR A 67 -10.80 30.59 8.19
C THR A 67 -11.02 31.99 8.76
N GLN A 68 -10.80 33.03 7.93
CA GLN A 68 -11.29 34.35 8.26
C GLN A 68 -12.79 34.24 8.50
N PRO A 69 -13.34 34.78 9.61
CA PRO A 69 -14.77 34.93 9.71
C PRO A 69 -15.22 35.73 8.50
N LEU A 70 -16.04 35.10 7.64
CA LEU A 70 -16.72 35.79 6.56
C LEU A 70 -17.32 37.06 7.17
N PRO A 71 -17.11 38.25 6.56
CA PRO A 71 -17.81 39.43 7.04
C PRO A 71 -19.29 39.07 7.10
N THR A 72 -19.92 39.29 8.25
CA THR A 72 -21.37 39.16 8.37
C THR A 72 -21.96 40.18 7.41
N ILE A 73 -22.26 39.76 6.19
CA ILE A 73 -23.02 40.55 5.24
C ILE A 73 -24.43 40.56 5.83
N GLU A 74 -24.72 41.57 6.65
CA GLU A 74 -26.08 41.86 7.06
C GLU A 74 -26.86 42.13 5.77
N ARG A 75 -27.58 41.11 5.29
CA ARG A 75 -28.48 41.26 4.16
C ARG A 75 -29.45 42.38 4.54
N PRO A 76 -29.58 43.43 3.71
CA PRO A 76 -30.60 44.44 3.93
C PRO A 76 -31.95 43.75 4.15
N THR A 77 -32.65 44.13 5.22
CA THR A 77 -34.01 43.63 5.44
C THR A 77 -34.88 44.01 4.24
N ARG A 78 -36.00 43.31 4.01
CA ARG A 78 -36.89 43.61 2.88
C ARG A 78 -37.36 45.08 2.89
N GLU A 79 -37.41 45.72 4.06
CA GLU A 79 -37.75 47.14 4.21
C GLU A 79 -36.59 48.09 3.85
N ALA A 80 -35.34 47.65 3.93
CA ALA A 80 -34.15 48.44 3.58
C ALA A 80 -33.74 48.26 2.10
N ASN A 81 -34.24 47.21 1.43
CA ASN A 81 -34.04 46.99 0.01
C ASN A 81 -35.10 47.75 -0.81
N ASN A 82 -34.72 48.92 -1.34
CA ASN A 82 -35.57 49.75 -2.20
C ASN A 82 -35.44 49.39 -3.70
N GLU A 83 -34.83 48.25 -4.04
CA GLU A 83 -34.81 47.80 -5.43
C GLU A 83 -36.20 47.28 -5.81
N PRO A 84 -36.73 47.66 -6.99
CA PRO A 84 -37.95 47.04 -7.50
C PRO A 84 -37.68 45.53 -7.62
N GLU A 85 -38.56 44.68 -7.11
CA GLU A 85 -38.48 43.22 -7.29
C GLU A 85 -38.51 42.93 -8.80
N SER A 86 -37.32 42.88 -9.39
CA SER A 86 -37.14 42.68 -10.82
C SER A 86 -37.27 41.19 -11.07
N THR A 87 -38.22 40.82 -11.93
CA THR A 87 -38.46 39.44 -12.37
C THR A 87 -37.21 38.76 -12.95
N THR A 88 -36.18 39.54 -13.30
CA THR A 88 -34.87 39.05 -13.77
C THR A 88 -34.01 38.48 -12.63
N ALA A 89 -34.12 39.02 -11.41
CA ALA A 89 -33.34 38.57 -10.26
C ALA A 89 -33.81 37.20 -9.74
N GLU A 90 -35.12 36.96 -9.76
CA GLU A 90 -35.70 35.65 -9.40
C GLU A 90 -35.36 34.58 -10.44
N ALA A 91 -35.44 34.92 -11.73
CA ALA A 91 -35.01 34.03 -12.81
C ALA A 91 -33.52 33.66 -12.70
N GLN A 92 -32.64 34.61 -12.33
CA GLN A 92 -31.23 34.34 -12.11
C GLN A 92 -30.97 33.38 -10.94
N ALA A 93 -31.70 33.54 -9.84
CA ALA A 93 -31.61 32.64 -8.68
C ALA A 93 -32.09 31.22 -9.03
N ASP A 94 -33.19 31.09 -9.79
CA ASP A 94 -33.69 29.79 -10.27
C ASP A 94 -32.69 29.12 -11.24
N THR A 95 -32.05 29.88 -12.14
CA THR A 95 -30.99 29.31 -13.00
C THR A 95 -29.77 28.84 -12.21
N MET A 96 -29.36 29.54 -11.14
CA MET A 96 -28.24 29.10 -10.29
C MET A 96 -28.56 27.80 -9.54
N MET A 97 -29.82 27.55 -9.18
CA MET A 97 -30.23 26.28 -8.56
C MET A 97 -30.25 25.12 -9.57
N ALA A 98 -30.53 25.39 -10.85
CA ALA A 98 -30.54 24.36 -11.90
C ALA A 98 -29.14 23.90 -12.34
N THR A 99 -28.08 24.67 -12.10
CA THR A 99 -26.72 24.40 -12.58
C THR A 99 -25.82 23.63 -11.59
N SER A 100 -26.32 23.16 -10.44
CA SER A 100 -25.44 22.77 -9.32
C SER A 100 -25.05 21.28 -9.15
N PRO A 101 -25.56 20.28 -9.91
CA PRO A 101 -24.87 18.98 -9.97
C PRO A 101 -24.87 18.24 -11.33
N SER A 102 -25.32 18.86 -12.43
CA SER A 102 -25.48 18.13 -13.71
C SER A 102 -24.18 17.94 -14.50
N ASP A 103 -23.22 18.87 -14.39
CA ASP A 103 -21.96 18.80 -15.16
C ASP A 103 -21.02 17.70 -14.65
N GLU A 104 -21.08 17.37 -13.36
CA GLU A 104 -20.24 16.32 -12.76
C GLU A 104 -20.75 14.91 -13.09
N LEU A 105 -22.07 14.72 -13.13
CA LEU A 105 -22.68 13.44 -13.52
C LEU A 105 -22.40 13.09 -14.99
N SER A 106 -22.47 14.07 -15.90
CA SER A 106 -22.15 13.85 -17.32
C SER A 106 -20.67 13.53 -17.55
N ALA A 107 -19.77 14.08 -16.73
CA ALA A 107 -18.34 13.77 -16.78
C ALA A 107 -18.06 12.33 -16.31
N ILE A 108 -18.73 11.88 -15.26
CA ILE A 108 -18.63 10.49 -14.76
C ILE A 108 -19.13 9.48 -15.81
N GLU A 109 -20.24 9.78 -16.50
CA GLU A 109 -20.75 8.91 -17.57
C GLU A 109 -19.77 8.79 -18.73
N ALA A 110 -19.13 9.89 -19.13
CA ALA A 110 -18.12 9.89 -20.18
C ALA A 110 -16.86 9.08 -19.80
N ASP A 111 -16.43 9.16 -18.54
CA ASP A 111 -15.27 8.40 -18.05
C ASP A 111 -15.54 6.89 -18.00
N ILE A 112 -16.78 6.49 -17.67
CA ILE A 112 -17.21 5.08 -17.71
C ILE A 112 -17.29 4.57 -19.14
N GLU A 113 -17.84 5.36 -20.08
CA GLU A 113 -17.90 4.98 -21.50
C GLU A 113 -16.51 4.95 -22.16
N ALA A 114 -15.59 5.81 -21.71
CA ALA A 114 -14.20 5.81 -22.16
C ALA A 114 -13.36 4.68 -21.56
N THR A 115 -13.83 4.03 -20.49
CA THR A 115 -13.18 2.84 -19.93
C THR A 115 -13.53 1.63 -20.80
N ASP A 116 -12.52 1.01 -21.42
CA ASP A 116 -12.69 -0.19 -22.26
C ASP A 116 -12.95 -1.44 -21.38
N LEU A 117 -14.20 -1.60 -20.95
CA LEU A 117 -14.61 -2.71 -20.09
C LEU A 117 -14.51 -4.07 -20.79
N GLU A 118 -14.56 -4.09 -22.13
CA GLU A 118 -14.42 -5.31 -22.93
C GLU A 118 -12.97 -5.79 -22.93
N SER A 119 -12.00 -4.87 -23.03
CA SER A 119 -10.58 -5.24 -22.91
C SER A 119 -10.23 -5.78 -21.54
N LEU A 120 -10.83 -5.22 -20.48
CA LEU A 120 -10.65 -5.69 -19.11
C LEU A 120 -11.20 -7.11 -18.91
N ASP A 121 -12.35 -7.44 -19.51
CA ASP A 121 -12.90 -8.80 -19.44
C ASP A 121 -12.02 -9.80 -20.19
N ALA A 122 -11.50 -9.42 -21.36
CA ALA A 122 -10.57 -10.25 -22.13
C ALA A 122 -9.23 -10.47 -21.40
N GLU A 123 -8.68 -9.43 -20.75
CA GLU A 123 -7.48 -9.53 -19.93
C GLU A 123 -7.70 -10.43 -18.71
N LEU A 124 -8.84 -10.31 -18.04
CA LEU A 124 -9.17 -11.14 -16.88
C LEU A 124 -9.27 -12.63 -17.25
N ASN A 125 -9.95 -12.93 -18.36
CA ASN A 125 -10.04 -14.29 -18.89
C ASN A 125 -8.67 -14.85 -19.30
N ALA A 126 -7.78 -14.01 -19.85
CA ALA A 126 -6.42 -14.42 -20.21
C ALA A 126 -5.57 -14.76 -18.98
N ILE A 127 -5.71 -13.98 -17.90
CA ILE A 127 -5.05 -14.24 -16.61
C ILE A 127 -5.55 -15.53 -15.98
N GLU A 128 -6.87 -15.79 -16.03
CA GLU A 128 -7.46 -17.02 -15.50
C GLU A 128 -6.94 -18.25 -16.26
N ALA A 129 -6.87 -18.18 -17.59
CA ALA A 129 -6.30 -19.25 -18.42
C ALA A 129 -4.79 -19.46 -18.18
N GLU A 130 -4.03 -18.40 -17.93
CA GLU A 130 -2.60 -18.51 -17.56
C GLU A 130 -2.42 -19.17 -16.19
N PHE A 131 -3.25 -18.80 -15.21
CA PHE A 131 -3.21 -19.37 -13.87
C PHE A 131 -3.57 -20.86 -13.89
N ASP A 132 -4.63 -21.24 -14.60
CA ASP A 132 -5.03 -22.65 -14.76
C ASP A 132 -3.99 -23.49 -15.51
N ALA A 133 -3.25 -22.88 -16.45
CA ALA A 133 -2.15 -23.56 -17.15
C ALA A 133 -0.87 -23.69 -16.31
N ALA A 134 -0.74 -22.87 -15.25
CA ALA A 134 0.41 -22.85 -14.35
C ALA A 134 0.27 -23.76 -13.11
N VAL A 135 -0.92 -24.33 -12.88
CA VAL A 135 -1.25 -25.28 -11.80
C VAL A 135 -1.34 -26.71 -12.35
#